data_AF-A0A5C7PJ58-F1
#
_entry.id   AF-A0A5C7PJ58-F1
#
_cell.length_a   1.000
_cell.length_b   1.000
_cell.length_c   1.000
_cell.angle_alpha   90.00
_cell.angle_beta   90.00
_cell.angle_gamma   90.00
#
_symmetry.space_group_name_H-M   'P 1'
#
loop_
_entity.id
_entity.type
_entity.pdbx_description
1 polymer ?
#
loop_
_entity_poly.entity_id
_entity_poly.type
_entity_poly.pdbx_seq_one_letter_code
_entity_poly.pdbx_strand_id
1 'polypeptide(L)'
;MMKRVVYAVIFSLALAKASNAAALTSKEYAMSGKATWAAFTCSALAGYAKKGEEQRRRLFDVGLSKGKLFLGAVKAKSITRADIDNNVPFIVLTLLYGPSNDFTLGMIYKTAMDEASNDLKKRGVSFLDDEQLTREAGALFSQQNCPLL
;
A
#
# COMPACT_ATOMS: atom_id res chain seq x y z
N MET A 1 -33.36 -29.47 62.41
CA MET A 1 -32.66 -28.21 62.09
C MET A 1 -32.07 -28.31 60.69
N MET A 2 -32.63 -27.54 59.75
CA MET A 2 -32.23 -27.43 58.35
C MET A 2 -30.85 -26.80 58.21
N LYS A 3 -30.01 -27.28 57.27
CA LYS A 3 -29.21 -26.40 56.39
C LYS A 3 -29.06 -27.05 55.01
N ARG A 4 -29.77 -26.47 54.05
CA ARG A 4 -29.65 -26.72 52.60
C ARG A 4 -28.38 -26.03 52.13
N VAL A 5 -27.41 -26.77 51.60
CA VAL A 5 -26.26 -26.20 50.89
C VAL A 5 -26.70 -26.01 49.43
N VAL A 6 -27.02 -24.76 49.09
CA VAL A 6 -27.45 -24.35 47.76
C VAL A 6 -26.20 -24.23 46.87
N TYR A 7 -26.16 -25.03 45.80
CA TYR A 7 -25.19 -24.94 44.73
C TYR A 7 -25.34 -23.58 44.01
N ALA A 8 -24.37 -22.69 44.17
CA ALA A 8 -24.26 -21.49 43.34
C ALA A 8 -23.32 -21.80 42.16
N VAL A 9 -23.91 -22.29 41.06
CA VAL A 9 -23.25 -22.35 39.75
C VAL A 9 -23.22 -20.93 39.21
N ILE A 10 -22.06 -20.27 39.33
CA ILE A 10 -21.83 -18.95 38.73
C ILE A 10 -21.50 -19.19 37.25
N PHE A 11 -22.53 -19.09 36.40
CA PHE A 11 -22.39 -19.12 34.94
C PHE A 11 -21.95 -17.72 34.48
N SER A 12 -20.64 -17.47 34.46
CA SER A 12 -20.08 -16.24 33.91
C SER A 12 -20.26 -16.22 32.39
N LEU A 13 -21.30 -15.53 31.90
CA LEU A 13 -21.42 -15.17 30.49
C LEU A 13 -20.24 -14.24 30.13
N ALA A 14 -19.20 -14.81 29.55
CA ALA A 14 -18.20 -14.04 28.83
C ALA A 14 -18.87 -13.45 27.58
N LEU A 15 -19.24 -12.16 27.64
CA LEU A 15 -19.57 -11.39 26.44
C LEU A 15 -18.32 -11.36 25.56
N ALA A 16 -18.29 -12.22 24.55
CA ALA A 16 -17.37 -12.07 23.43
C ALA A 16 -17.67 -10.72 22.78
N LYS A 17 -16.80 -9.73 23.00
CA LYS A 17 -16.72 -8.55 22.13
C LYS A 17 -16.30 -9.06 20.76
N ALA A 18 -17.26 -9.45 19.94
CA ALA A 18 -17.07 -9.58 18.51
C ALA A 18 -16.73 -8.17 18.01
N SER A 19 -15.44 -7.87 17.93
CA SER A 19 -14.97 -6.75 17.13
C SER A 19 -15.41 -7.05 15.71
N ASN A 20 -16.53 -6.46 15.28
CA ASN A 20 -16.89 -6.38 13.88
C ASN A 20 -15.79 -5.57 13.20
N ALA A 21 -14.72 -6.25 12.76
CA ALA A 21 -13.85 -5.71 11.75
C ALA A 21 -14.73 -5.54 10.52
N ALA A 22 -15.25 -4.32 10.34
CA ALA A 22 -16.03 -4.00 9.16
C ALA A 22 -15.17 -4.34 7.96
N ALA A 23 -15.66 -5.28 7.13
CA ALA A 23 -14.99 -5.59 5.88
C ALA A 23 -14.89 -4.29 5.06
N LEU A 24 -13.73 -4.07 4.45
CA LEU A 24 -13.56 -2.90 3.59
C LEU A 24 -14.52 -3.01 2.41
N THR A 25 -14.97 -1.85 1.95
CA THR A 25 -15.76 -1.74 0.73
C THR A 25 -14.91 -2.04 -0.50
N SER A 26 -15.57 -2.41 -1.60
CA SER A 26 -14.92 -2.59 -2.91
C SER A 26 -14.04 -1.39 -3.30
N LYS A 27 -14.55 -0.16 -3.10
CA LYS A 27 -13.81 1.08 -3.37
C LYS A 27 -12.54 1.21 -2.52
N GLU A 28 -12.60 0.89 -1.23
CA GLU A 28 -11.43 0.96 -0.34
C GLU A 28 -10.35 -0.07 -0.71
N TYR A 29 -10.76 -1.26 -1.15
CA TYR A 29 -9.84 -2.24 -1.72
C TYR A 29 -9.19 -1.72 -3.02
N ALA A 30 -9.97 -1.16 -3.95
CA ALA A 30 -9.44 -0.58 -5.19
C ALA A 30 -8.46 0.58 -4.90
N MET A 31 -8.80 1.46 -3.98
CA MET A 31 -7.95 2.56 -3.53
C MET A 31 -6.63 2.08 -2.91
N SER A 32 -6.59 0.87 -2.36
CA SER A 32 -5.34 0.28 -1.87
C SER A 32 -4.38 0.00 -3.03
N GLY A 33 -4.85 -0.37 -4.22
CA GLY A 33 -4.00 -0.52 -5.42
C GLY A 33 -3.39 0.81 -5.88
N LYS A 34 -4.17 1.90 -5.81
CA LYS A 34 -3.68 3.27 -6.06
C LYS A 34 -2.62 3.69 -5.03
N ALA A 35 -2.89 3.43 -3.76
CA ALA A 35 -1.98 3.75 -2.67
C ALA A 35 -0.66 2.97 -2.79
N THR A 36 -0.70 1.71 -3.21
CA THR A 36 0.51 0.92 -3.52
C THR A 36 1.38 1.58 -4.56
N TRP A 37 0.78 1.97 -5.69
CA TRP A 37 1.50 2.63 -6.76
C TRP A 37 2.17 3.92 -6.26
N ALA A 38 1.39 4.80 -5.64
CA ALA A 38 1.89 6.08 -5.13
C ALA A 38 3.03 5.90 -4.12
N ALA A 39 2.86 4.98 -3.15
CA ALA A 39 3.84 4.75 -2.10
C ALA A 39 5.16 4.17 -2.66
N PHE A 40 5.09 3.25 -3.63
CA PHE A 40 6.28 2.72 -4.30
C PHE A 40 7.01 3.76 -5.16
N THR A 41 6.28 4.58 -5.92
CA THR A 41 6.87 5.71 -6.66
C THR A 41 7.54 6.69 -5.69
N CYS A 42 6.87 7.03 -4.59
CA CYS A 42 7.42 7.90 -3.55
C CYS A 42 8.64 7.31 -2.84
N SER A 43 8.68 5.99 -2.62
CA SER A 43 9.84 5.30 -2.07
C SER A 43 11.06 5.42 -3.02
N ALA A 44 10.84 5.24 -4.33
CA ALA A 44 11.89 5.45 -5.34
C ALA A 44 12.41 6.90 -5.33
N LEU A 45 11.49 7.88 -5.37
CA LEU A 45 11.82 9.30 -5.31
C LEU A 45 12.56 9.68 -4.01
N ALA A 46 12.18 9.12 -2.86
CA ALA A 46 12.88 9.32 -1.59
C ALA A 46 14.34 8.86 -1.67
N GLY A 47 14.59 7.76 -2.38
CA GLY A 47 15.93 7.25 -2.65
C GLY A 47 16.77 8.23 -3.46
N TYR A 48 16.25 8.69 -4.60
CA TYR A 48 16.94 9.68 -5.45
C TYR A 48 17.12 11.03 -4.74
N ALA A 49 16.13 11.47 -3.95
CA ALA A 49 16.14 12.73 -3.22
C ALA A 49 16.90 12.67 -1.87
N LYS A 50 17.56 11.55 -1.57
CA LYS A 50 18.35 11.32 -0.34
C LYS A 50 17.59 11.67 0.95
N LYS A 51 16.30 11.33 1.02
CA LYS A 51 15.44 11.61 2.20
C LYS A 51 15.69 10.69 3.41
N GLY A 52 16.79 9.95 3.41
CA GLY A 52 17.14 8.97 4.44
C GLY A 52 16.52 7.60 4.20
N GLU A 53 17.17 6.58 4.75
CA GLU A 53 16.73 5.19 4.60
C GLU A 53 15.38 4.92 5.26
N GLU A 54 15.13 5.51 6.43
CA GLU A 54 13.90 5.35 7.20
C GLU A 54 12.67 5.80 6.38
N GLN A 55 12.72 7.00 5.80
CA GLN A 55 11.62 7.55 4.99
C GLN A 55 11.34 6.67 3.76
N ARG A 56 12.39 6.22 3.08
CA ARG A 56 12.27 5.31 1.92
C ARG A 56 11.63 3.97 2.34
N ARG A 57 12.07 3.43 3.48
CA ARG A 57 11.57 2.15 4.01
C ARG A 57 10.12 2.26 4.46
N ARG A 58 9.74 3.33 5.17
CA ARG A 58 8.34 3.60 5.55
C ARG A 58 7.42 3.58 4.34
N LEU A 59 7.78 4.31 3.28
CA LEU A 59 6.99 4.38 2.06
C LEU A 59 6.92 3.03 1.33
N PHE A 60 8.02 2.28 1.32
CA PHE A 60 8.02 0.91 0.78
C PHE A 60 7.06 0.01 1.57
N ASP A 61 7.10 0.05 2.90
CA ASP A 61 6.26 -0.78 3.75
C ASP A 61 4.77 -0.42 3.62
N VAL A 62 4.44 0.87 3.45
CA VAL A 62 3.08 1.32 3.10
C VAL A 62 2.63 0.72 1.77
N GLY A 63 3.48 0.82 0.74
CA GLY A 63 3.17 0.28 -0.58
C GLY A 63 2.95 -1.24 -0.55
N LEU A 64 3.83 -1.95 0.15
CA LEU A 64 3.77 -3.40 0.35
C LEU A 64 2.49 -3.82 1.08
N SER A 65 2.16 -3.14 2.18
CA SER A 65 0.96 -3.40 2.99
C SER A 65 -0.32 -3.20 2.18
N LYS A 66 -0.46 -2.03 1.54
CA LYS A 66 -1.62 -1.73 0.67
C LYS A 66 -1.70 -2.67 -0.53
N GLY A 67 -0.55 -3.13 -1.02
CA GLY A 67 -0.46 -3.99 -2.20
C GLY A 67 -0.95 -5.39 -1.89
N LYS A 68 -0.55 -5.93 -0.72
CA LYS A 68 -1.06 -7.21 -0.22
C LYS A 68 -2.57 -7.17 -0.03
N LEU A 69 -3.09 -6.08 0.53
CA LEU A 69 -4.52 -5.89 0.73
C LEU A 69 -5.28 -5.87 -0.61
N PHE A 70 -4.80 -5.08 -1.58
CA PHE A 70 -5.38 -5.00 -2.92
C PHE A 70 -5.35 -6.33 -3.67
N LEU A 71 -4.19 -7.00 -3.74
CA LEU A 71 -4.07 -8.28 -4.45
C LEU A 71 -4.89 -9.40 -3.80
N GLY A 72 -5.02 -9.38 -2.46
CA GLY A 72 -5.93 -10.26 -1.74
C GLY A 72 -7.37 -10.08 -2.19
N ALA A 73 -7.84 -8.83 -2.25
CA ALA A 73 -9.20 -8.50 -2.68
C ALA A 73 -9.45 -8.79 -4.18
N VAL A 74 -8.46 -8.59 -5.05
CA VAL A 74 -8.53 -9.00 -6.47
C VAL A 74 -8.73 -10.51 -6.58
N LYS A 75 -7.93 -11.31 -5.87
CA LYS A 75 -8.04 -12.78 -5.88
C LYS A 75 -9.37 -13.27 -5.31
N ALA A 76 -9.87 -12.60 -4.27
CA ALA A 76 -11.16 -12.88 -3.66
C ALA A 76 -12.36 -12.33 -4.47
N LYS A 77 -12.11 -11.66 -5.61
CA LYS A 77 -13.14 -10.99 -6.43
C LYS A 77 -14.00 -10.01 -5.62
N SER A 78 -13.40 -9.36 -4.62
CA SER A 78 -14.08 -8.43 -3.70
C SER A 78 -14.08 -6.97 -4.18
N ILE A 79 -13.63 -6.73 -5.41
CA ILE A 79 -13.59 -5.41 -6.04
C ILE A 79 -14.47 -5.43 -7.29
N THR A 80 -15.42 -4.51 -7.36
CA THR A 80 -16.26 -4.31 -8.55
C THR A 80 -15.41 -3.82 -9.71
N ARG A 81 -15.85 -4.11 -10.94
CA ARG A 81 -15.17 -3.62 -12.15
C ARG A 81 -15.15 -2.09 -12.19
N ALA A 82 -16.26 -1.44 -11.82
CA ALA A 82 -16.36 0.01 -11.79
C ALA A 82 -15.35 0.64 -10.81
N ASP A 83 -15.14 0.04 -9.62
CA ASP A 83 -14.15 0.57 -8.68
C ASP A 83 -12.71 0.34 -9.15
N ILE A 84 -12.43 -0.79 -9.81
CA ILE A 84 -11.12 -1.02 -10.44
C ILE A 84 -10.82 0.07 -11.47
N ASP A 85 -11.74 0.26 -12.42
CA ASP A 85 -11.53 1.15 -13.57
C ASP A 85 -11.39 2.63 -13.15
N ASN A 86 -12.08 3.04 -12.09
CA ASN A 86 -12.06 4.43 -11.62
C ASN A 86 -10.93 4.75 -10.64
N ASN A 87 -10.38 3.76 -9.92
CA ASN A 87 -9.46 4.03 -8.82
C ASN A 87 -8.06 3.47 -9.03
N VAL A 88 -7.90 2.36 -9.76
CA VAL A 88 -6.61 1.68 -9.90
C VAL A 88 -5.87 2.21 -11.12
N PRO A 89 -4.60 2.65 -11.00
CA PRO A 89 -3.81 3.07 -12.15
C PRO A 89 -3.71 1.95 -13.20
N PHE A 90 -3.90 2.29 -14.48
CA PHE A 90 -3.88 1.32 -15.58
C PHE A 90 -2.60 0.46 -15.59
N ILE A 91 -1.44 1.05 -15.29
CA ILE A 91 -0.16 0.34 -15.23
C ILE A 91 -0.13 -0.73 -14.13
N VAL A 92 -0.84 -0.53 -13.02
CA VAL A 92 -0.97 -1.58 -11.98
C VAL A 92 -1.81 -2.73 -12.52
N LEU A 93 -2.89 -2.44 -13.26
CA LEU A 93 -3.77 -3.46 -13.84
C LEU A 93 -3.05 -4.33 -14.85
N THR A 94 -2.14 -3.74 -15.64
CA THR A 94 -1.35 -4.48 -16.61
C THR A 94 -0.33 -5.42 -15.95
N LEU A 95 -0.07 -5.31 -14.65
CA LEU A 95 0.93 -6.09 -13.94
C LEU A 95 0.33 -7.20 -13.06
N LEU A 96 -0.99 -7.41 -13.09
CA LEU A 96 -1.71 -8.38 -12.23
C LEU A 96 -1.58 -9.84 -12.70
N TYR A 97 -0.35 -10.25 -13.01
CA TYR A 97 -0.02 -11.61 -13.44
C TYR A 97 1.25 -12.10 -12.75
N GLY A 98 1.51 -13.40 -12.84
CA GLY A 98 2.72 -14.02 -12.30
C GLY A 98 2.44 -15.10 -11.25
N PRO A 99 3.49 -15.78 -10.78
CA PRO A 99 3.38 -17.00 -9.96
C PRO A 99 2.91 -16.74 -8.53
N SER A 100 3.02 -15.52 -7.99
CA SER A 100 2.65 -15.21 -6.61
C SER A 100 2.31 -13.72 -6.40
N ASN A 101 1.70 -13.40 -5.26
CA ASN A 101 1.46 -12.00 -4.87
C ASN A 101 2.77 -11.25 -4.67
N ASP A 102 3.77 -11.86 -4.05
CA ASP A 102 5.05 -11.21 -3.79
C ASP A 102 5.79 -10.91 -5.09
N PHE A 103 5.75 -11.82 -6.06
CA PHE A 103 6.29 -11.57 -7.40
C PHE A 103 5.55 -10.41 -8.09
N THR A 104 4.22 -10.40 -8.03
CA THR A 104 3.39 -9.32 -8.58
C THR A 104 3.74 -7.97 -7.96
N LEU A 105 3.89 -7.91 -6.63
CA LEU A 105 4.28 -6.68 -5.92
C LEU A 105 5.71 -6.25 -6.26
N GLY A 106 6.63 -7.20 -6.45
CA GLY A 106 7.98 -6.93 -6.94
C GLY A 106 7.97 -6.28 -8.33
N MET A 107 7.14 -6.77 -9.26
CA MET A 107 6.97 -6.16 -10.58
C MET A 107 6.36 -4.75 -10.50
N ILE A 108 5.34 -4.55 -9.66
CA ILE A 108 4.74 -3.23 -9.45
C ILE A 108 5.78 -2.26 -8.89
N TYR A 109 6.56 -2.67 -7.87
CA TYR A 109 7.62 -1.84 -7.30
C TYR A 109 8.69 -1.48 -8.35
N LYS A 110 9.19 -2.46 -9.11
CA LYS A 110 10.17 -2.22 -10.18
C LYS A 110 9.64 -1.23 -11.22
N THR A 111 8.39 -1.41 -11.64
CA THR A 111 7.76 -0.54 -12.65
C THR A 111 7.53 0.87 -12.10
N ALA A 112 7.15 1.01 -10.83
CA ALA A 112 7.03 2.32 -10.17
C ALA A 112 8.38 3.05 -10.06
N MET A 113 9.48 2.32 -9.82
CA MET A 113 10.84 2.89 -9.86
C MET A 113 11.22 3.36 -11.28
N ASP A 114 10.86 2.57 -12.30
CA ASP A 114 11.12 2.93 -13.69
C ASP A 114 10.33 4.17 -14.09
N GLU A 115 9.07 4.30 -13.65
CA GLU A 115 8.27 5.50 -13.91
C GLU A 115 8.86 6.73 -13.20
N ALA A 116 9.24 6.61 -11.93
CA ALA A 116 9.92 7.70 -11.21
C ALA A 116 11.21 8.13 -11.92
N SER A 117 11.98 7.17 -12.42
CA SER A 117 13.19 7.43 -13.20
C SER A 117 12.87 8.11 -14.54
N ASN A 118 11.83 7.68 -15.22
CA ASN A 118 11.40 8.25 -16.50
C ASN A 118 10.91 9.69 -16.32
N ASP A 119 10.21 10.00 -15.24
CA ASP A 119 9.79 11.37 -14.93
C ASP A 119 10.98 12.29 -14.68
N LEU A 120 12.03 11.80 -14.02
CA LEU A 120 13.31 12.53 -13.89
C LEU A 120 13.98 12.73 -15.25
N LYS A 121 14.04 11.70 -16.10
CA LYS A 121 14.60 11.82 -17.47
C LYS A 121 13.83 12.82 -18.33
N LYS A 122 12.49 12.83 -18.26
CA LYS A 122 11.63 13.80 -18.96
C LYS A 122 11.93 15.25 -18.55
N ARG A 123 12.46 15.46 -17.33
CA ARG A 123 12.94 16.76 -16.83
C ARG A 123 14.39 17.09 -17.22
N GLY A 124 15.03 16.26 -18.03
CA GLY A 124 16.43 16.46 -18.44
C GLY A 124 17.45 16.18 -17.34
N VAL A 125 17.08 15.39 -16.32
CA VAL A 125 18.00 15.02 -15.24
C VAL A 125 19.03 14.01 -15.73
N SER A 126 20.31 14.34 -15.53
CA SER A 126 21.40 13.37 -15.65
C SER A 126 21.55 12.58 -14.34
N PHE A 127 21.54 11.25 -14.42
CA PHE A 127 21.81 10.40 -13.24
C PHE A 127 23.29 10.41 -12.81
N LEU A 128 24.16 11.07 -13.58
CA LEU A 128 25.57 11.32 -13.22
C LEU A 128 25.74 12.65 -12.48
N ASP A 129 24.75 13.54 -12.55
CA ASP A 129 24.71 14.79 -11.79
C ASP A 129 23.89 14.57 -10.51
N ASP A 130 24.59 14.20 -9.44
CA ASP A 130 23.98 13.87 -8.15
C ASP A 130 23.22 15.06 -7.52
N GLU A 131 23.68 16.29 -7.75
CA GLU A 131 23.02 17.49 -7.23
C GLU A 131 21.70 17.75 -7.96
N GLN A 132 21.73 17.73 -9.30
CA GLN A 132 20.53 17.88 -10.11
C GLN A 132 19.52 16.77 -9.82
N LEU A 133 19.99 15.52 -9.74
CA LEU A 133 19.15 14.37 -9.41
C LEU A 133 18.47 14.52 -8.06
N THR A 134 19.23 14.87 -7.02
CA THR A 134 18.70 15.05 -5.66
C THR A 134 17.64 16.15 -5.62
N ARG A 135 17.91 17.28 -6.27
CA ARG A 135 17.01 18.44 -6.31
C ARG A 135 15.70 18.14 -7.04
N GLU A 136 15.77 17.59 -8.25
CA GLU A 136 14.57 17.30 -9.06
C GLU A 136 13.74 16.16 -8.47
N ALA A 137 14.39 15.12 -7.93
CA ALA A 137 13.69 14.08 -7.19
C ALA A 137 13.00 14.65 -5.94
N GLY A 138 13.64 15.58 -5.23
CA GLY A 138 13.03 16.28 -4.09
C GLY A 138 11.79 17.10 -4.47
N ALA A 139 11.83 17.74 -5.65
CA ALA A 139 10.69 18.48 -6.18
C ALA A 139 9.53 17.54 -6.54
N LEU A 140 9.78 16.44 -7.26
CA LEU A 140 8.77 15.43 -7.58
C LEU A 140 8.19 14.78 -6.31
N PHE A 141 9.05 14.45 -5.34
CA PHE A 141 8.66 13.88 -4.07
C PHE A 141 7.66 14.80 -3.32
N SER A 142 7.92 16.09 -3.34
CA SER A 142 7.04 17.09 -2.71
C SER A 142 5.74 17.27 -3.52
N GLN A 143 5.84 17.35 -4.86
CA GLN A 143 4.70 17.50 -5.77
C GLN A 143 3.70 16.34 -5.65
N GLN A 144 4.19 15.12 -5.44
CA GLN A 144 3.34 13.93 -5.28
C GLN A 144 2.80 13.76 -3.85
N ASN A 145 3.02 14.74 -2.95
CA ASN A 145 2.63 14.68 -1.55
C ASN A 145 3.17 13.44 -0.80
N CYS A 146 4.35 12.94 -1.21
CA CYS A 146 4.96 11.76 -0.61
C CYS A 146 5.18 11.84 0.92
N PRO A 147 5.44 13.01 1.54
CA PRO A 147 5.52 13.09 3.00
C PRO A 147 4.25 12.63 3.74
N LEU A 148 3.09 12.72 3.10
CA LEU A 148 1.78 12.43 3.69
C LEU A 148 1.35 10.96 3.58
N LEU A 149 2.16 10.13 2.92
CA LEU A 149 1.91 8.70 2.73
C LEU A 149 2.52 7.85 3.86
#